data_AF-A0A378JS14-F1
#
_entry.id   AF-A0A378JS14-F1
#
_cell.length_a   1.000
_cell.length_b   1.000
_cell.length_c   1.000
_cell.angle_alpha   90.00
_cell.angle_beta   90.00
_cell.angle_gamma   90.00
#
_symmetry.space_group_name_H-M   'P 1'
#
loop_
_entity.id
_entity.type
_entity.pdbx_description
1 polymer ?
#
loop_
_entity_poly.entity_id
_entity_poly.type
_entity_poly.pdbx_seq_one_letter_code
_entity_poly.pdbx_strand_id
1 'polypeptide(L)'
;MYFMINGEELAALYTLPHIQQLAYLRGIRPYMNVKTGIVGLERGISHQSIAEQLFVESHQGIKSVTYSRAQVRRALAGLERAGLIQLQSTSEKLILKCLLASSDYFVQKKAVTKPSAQSVMVNAAKALEETGQEAAKHLKADMGKLQKADTPHKDNNYLYILQKFEKFWASYPHKKSKDKALEEFQRINPNENLLSEMLQALHAQIKNRDDLQLTGNWIPPWKYPANWLAQQCWNDELTPITTLERNHAKTTTYSRKKSSSEFFWQECAGTDFDFDEDESRQSSSDNVVAFRQN
;
A
#
# COMPACT_ATOMS: atom_id res chain seq x y z
N MET A 1 -30.97 15.68 1.31
CA MET A 1 -30.65 14.70 0.26
C MET A 1 -31.27 13.39 0.70
N TYR A 2 -32.32 12.91 0.04
CA TYR A 2 -32.93 11.63 0.40
C TYR A 2 -32.01 10.51 -0.11
N PHE A 3 -31.43 9.74 0.80
CA PHE A 3 -30.67 8.54 0.47
C PHE A 3 -31.68 7.41 0.21
N MET A 4 -31.95 7.13 -1.07
CA MET A 4 -32.82 6.02 -1.48
C MET A 4 -31.95 4.92 -2.10
N ILE A 5 -32.19 3.69 -1.66
CA ILE A 5 -31.56 2.47 -2.19
C ILE A 5 -32.61 1.74 -3.02
N ASN A 6 -32.28 1.36 -4.26
CA ASN A 6 -33.15 0.54 -5.10
C ASN A 6 -33.33 -0.88 -4.51
N GLY A 7 -34.44 -1.55 -4.83
CA GLY A 7 -34.69 -2.94 -4.41
C GLY A 7 -33.61 -3.91 -4.90
N GLU A 8 -33.13 -3.73 -6.13
CA GLU A 8 -32.05 -4.55 -6.70
C GLU A 8 -30.70 -4.31 -6.01
N GLU A 9 -30.36 -3.04 -5.74
CA GLU A 9 -29.16 -2.68 -4.95
C GLU A 9 -29.20 -3.36 -3.58
N LEU A 10 -30.36 -3.29 -2.92
CA LEU A 10 -30.57 -3.80 -1.58
C LEU A 10 -30.50 -5.34 -1.55
N ALA A 11 -31.08 -6.02 -2.54
CA ALA A 11 -30.99 -7.47 -2.69
C ALA A 11 -29.53 -7.94 -2.89
N ALA A 12 -28.77 -7.24 -3.74
CA ALA A 12 -27.35 -7.53 -3.94
C ALA A 12 -26.54 -7.34 -2.66
N LEU A 13 -26.80 -6.26 -1.90
CA LEU A 13 -26.10 -5.98 -0.65
C LEU A 13 -26.35 -7.05 0.43
N TYR A 14 -27.56 -7.61 0.53
CA TYR A 14 -27.85 -8.63 1.54
C TYR A 14 -27.05 -9.92 1.37
N THR A 15 -26.59 -10.24 0.16
CA THR A 15 -25.75 -11.42 -0.08
C THR A 15 -24.30 -11.22 0.38
N LEU A 16 -23.90 -9.99 0.73
CA LEU A 16 -22.51 -9.63 0.97
C LEU A 16 -22.14 -9.53 2.46
N PRO A 17 -20.85 -9.70 2.81
CA PRO A 17 -20.35 -9.44 4.16
C PRO A 17 -20.57 -7.99 4.62
N HIS A 18 -20.76 -7.78 5.92
CA HIS A 18 -21.02 -6.47 6.52
C HIS A 18 -20.02 -5.37 6.13
N ILE A 19 -18.72 -5.68 6.05
CA ILE A 19 -17.71 -4.70 5.62
C ILE A 19 -17.98 -4.18 4.20
N GLN A 20 -18.44 -5.04 3.29
CA GLN A 20 -18.73 -4.68 1.90
C GLN A 20 -20.00 -3.83 1.84
N GLN A 21 -21.03 -4.21 2.60
CA GLN A 21 -22.25 -3.43 2.73
C GLN A 21 -21.95 -2.01 3.24
N LEU A 22 -21.19 -1.90 4.34
CA LEU A 22 -20.82 -0.61 4.91
C LEU A 22 -19.94 0.20 3.94
N ALA A 23 -19.02 -0.45 3.22
CA ALA A 23 -18.15 0.24 2.28
C ALA A 23 -18.97 0.87 1.14
N TYR A 24 -19.97 0.15 0.63
CA TYR A 24 -20.88 0.68 -0.38
C TYR A 24 -21.75 1.80 0.19
N LEU A 25 -22.45 1.54 1.29
CA LEU A 25 -23.46 2.46 1.84
C LEU A 25 -22.89 3.75 2.42
N ARG A 26 -21.74 3.69 3.10
CA ARG A 26 -21.09 4.87 3.72
C ARG A 26 -19.98 5.45 2.85
N GLY A 27 -19.17 4.59 2.23
CA GLY A 27 -17.93 5.01 1.57
C GLY A 27 -18.08 5.38 0.09
N ILE A 28 -19.06 4.82 -0.61
CA ILE A 28 -19.19 4.96 -2.07
C ILE A 28 -20.47 5.71 -2.45
N ARG A 29 -21.62 5.15 -2.05
CA ARG A 29 -22.95 5.59 -2.47
C ARG A 29 -23.26 7.08 -2.17
N PRO A 30 -22.85 7.64 -1.00
CA PRO A 30 -23.10 9.06 -0.71
C PRO A 30 -22.33 10.03 -1.59
N TYR A 31 -21.20 9.58 -2.16
CA TYR A 31 -20.32 10.41 -3.00
C TYR A 31 -20.51 10.16 -4.49
N MET A 32 -21.51 9.33 -4.86
CA MET A 32 -21.86 9.05 -6.24
C MET A 32 -22.57 10.24 -6.87
N ASN A 33 -22.12 10.65 -8.04
CA ASN A 33 -22.88 11.59 -8.83
C ASN A 33 -24.13 10.88 -9.37
N VAL A 34 -25.30 11.41 -9.03
CA VAL A 34 -26.60 10.80 -9.35
C VAL A 34 -26.84 10.70 -10.86
N LYS A 35 -26.32 11.64 -11.67
CA LYS A 35 -26.52 11.65 -13.13
C LYS A 35 -25.69 10.59 -13.85
N THR A 36 -24.43 10.42 -13.43
CA THR A 36 -23.48 9.57 -14.14
C THR A 36 -23.30 8.20 -13.48
N GLY A 37 -23.68 8.05 -12.22
CA GLY A 37 -23.41 6.86 -11.42
C GLY A 37 -21.93 6.69 -11.07
N ILE A 38 -21.09 7.72 -11.29
CA ILE A 38 -19.64 7.66 -11.08
C ILE A 38 -19.25 8.32 -9.75
N VAL A 39 -18.27 7.73 -9.07
CA VAL A 39 -17.67 8.19 -7.82
C VAL A 39 -16.17 8.37 -8.06
N GLY A 40 -15.54 9.39 -7.45
CA GLY A 40 -14.09 9.61 -7.54
C GLY A 40 -13.64 10.64 -8.58
N LEU A 41 -14.54 11.09 -9.47
CA LEU A 41 -14.25 12.10 -10.48
C LEU A 41 -14.39 13.54 -9.94
N GLU A 42 -15.58 13.89 -9.46
CA GLU A 42 -15.86 15.22 -8.89
C GLU A 42 -15.28 15.33 -7.48
N ARG A 43 -15.68 14.41 -6.60
CA ARG A 43 -15.09 14.23 -5.28
C ARG A 43 -14.12 13.07 -5.36
N GLY A 44 -12.84 13.37 -5.25
CA GLY A 44 -11.80 12.34 -5.14
C GLY A 44 -12.05 11.46 -3.91
N ILE A 45 -11.99 10.15 -4.11
CA ILE A 45 -12.03 9.16 -3.04
C ILE A 45 -10.73 8.37 -3.01
N SER A 46 -10.37 7.86 -1.84
CA SER A 46 -9.21 7.00 -1.66
C SER A 46 -9.58 5.83 -0.75
N HIS A 47 -8.81 4.75 -0.82
CA HIS A 47 -8.98 3.60 0.07
C HIS A 47 -8.89 4.01 1.56
N GLN A 48 -8.07 5.02 1.87
CA GLN A 48 -7.91 5.55 3.21
C GLN A 48 -9.16 6.33 3.64
N SER A 49 -9.69 7.19 2.78
CA SER A 49 -10.93 7.92 3.06
C SER A 49 -12.12 6.98 3.31
N ILE A 50 -12.23 5.88 2.55
CA ILE A 50 -13.27 4.87 2.78
C ILE A 50 -13.05 4.16 4.14
N ALA A 51 -11.81 3.85 4.50
CA ALA A 51 -11.50 3.25 5.80
C ALA A 51 -11.92 4.14 6.98
N GLU A 52 -11.74 5.46 6.85
CA GLU A 52 -12.17 6.44 7.84
C GLU A 52 -13.69 6.52 7.96
N GLN A 53 -14.44 6.46 6.84
CA GLN A 53 -15.90 6.40 6.88
C GLN A 53 -16.45 5.11 7.53
N LEU A 54 -15.68 4.03 7.44
CA LEU A 54 -16.00 2.74 8.03
C LEU A 54 -15.63 2.66 9.52
N PHE A 55 -14.85 3.61 10.04
CA PHE A 55 -14.40 3.60 11.42
C PHE A 55 -15.59 3.68 12.37
N VAL A 56 -15.56 2.83 13.39
CA VAL A 56 -16.53 2.84 14.47
C VAL A 56 -15.78 3.17 15.76
N GLU A 57 -16.14 4.30 16.35
CA GLU A 57 -15.62 4.74 17.64
C GLU A 57 -15.95 3.71 18.73
N SER A 58 -14.99 3.50 19.64
CA SER A 58 -15.23 2.70 20.83
C SER A 58 -16.15 3.46 21.78
N HIS A 59 -17.11 2.75 22.36
CA HIS A 59 -17.92 3.24 23.45
C HIS A 59 -17.98 2.20 24.58
N GLN A 60 -18.62 2.52 25.70
CA GLN A 60 -18.67 1.62 26.84
C GLN A 60 -19.20 0.23 26.43
N GLY A 61 -18.39 -0.80 26.69
CA GLY A 61 -18.71 -2.20 26.36
C GLY A 61 -18.49 -2.62 24.91
N ILE A 62 -18.11 -1.73 23.98
CA ILE A 62 -17.88 -2.06 22.57
C ILE A 62 -16.49 -1.64 22.10
N LYS A 63 -15.77 -2.59 21.49
CA LYS A 63 -14.45 -2.35 20.91
C LYS A 63 -14.57 -1.48 19.66
N SER A 64 -13.62 -0.58 19.49
CA SER A 64 -13.49 0.16 18.24
C SER A 64 -13.20 -0.80 17.08
N VAL A 65 -13.76 -0.47 15.91
CA VAL A 65 -13.51 -1.23 14.68
C VAL A 65 -12.81 -0.32 13.69
N THR A 66 -11.56 -0.67 13.38
CA THR A 66 -10.76 -0.03 12.34
C THR A 66 -10.59 -0.98 11.16
N TYR A 67 -10.47 -0.41 9.97
CA TYR A 67 -10.27 -1.18 8.74
C TYR A 67 -8.97 -0.74 8.07
N SER A 68 -8.11 -1.71 7.76
CA SER A 68 -6.89 -1.47 6.99
C SER A 68 -7.20 -1.19 5.52
N ARG A 69 -6.30 -0.45 4.85
CA ARG A 69 -6.37 -0.21 3.39
C ARG A 69 -6.50 -1.52 2.59
N ALA A 70 -5.85 -2.59 3.04
CA ALA A 70 -5.91 -3.90 2.40
C ALA A 70 -7.29 -4.59 2.57
N GLN A 71 -7.95 -4.41 3.71
CA GLN A 71 -9.32 -4.90 3.93
C GLN A 71 -10.32 -4.14 3.07
N VAL A 72 -10.19 -2.81 2.99
CA VAL A 72 -11.05 -1.98 2.12
C VAL A 72 -10.87 -2.37 0.65
N ARG A 73 -9.63 -2.51 0.17
CA ARG A 73 -9.35 -2.96 -1.20
C ARG A 73 -9.99 -4.32 -1.50
N ARG A 74 -9.92 -5.27 -0.56
CA ARG A 74 -10.59 -6.58 -0.67
C ARG A 74 -12.12 -6.45 -0.68
N ALA A 75 -12.68 -5.55 0.12
CA ALA A 75 -14.11 -5.28 0.15
C ALA A 75 -14.60 -4.71 -1.19
N LEU A 76 -13.87 -3.75 -1.78
CA LEU A 76 -14.15 -3.20 -3.10
C LEU A 76 -14.11 -4.27 -4.19
N ALA A 77 -13.08 -5.13 -4.20
CA ALA A 77 -13.03 -6.27 -5.13
C ALA A 77 -14.19 -7.25 -4.94
N GLY A 78 -14.73 -7.37 -3.71
CA GLY A 78 -15.94 -8.16 -3.44
C GLY A 78 -17.20 -7.53 -4.02
N LEU A 79 -17.35 -6.22 -3.86
CA LEU A 79 -18.46 -5.46 -4.46
C LEU A 79 -18.43 -5.50 -5.98
N GLU A 80 -17.24 -5.49 -6.58
CA GLU A 80 -17.07 -5.63 -8.03
C GLU A 80 -17.52 -7.01 -8.52
N ARG A 81 -17.11 -8.08 -7.83
CA ARG A 81 -17.58 -9.45 -8.14
C ARG A 81 -19.09 -9.61 -8.00
N ALA A 82 -19.71 -8.84 -7.12
CA ALA A 82 -21.17 -8.82 -6.93
C ALA A 82 -21.92 -7.99 -7.98
N GLY A 83 -21.20 -7.31 -8.89
CA GLY A 83 -21.80 -6.47 -9.92
C GLY A 83 -22.42 -5.17 -9.41
N LEU A 84 -22.18 -4.78 -8.16
CA LEU A 84 -22.66 -3.50 -7.61
C LEU A 84 -21.84 -2.32 -8.15
N ILE A 85 -20.54 -2.53 -8.32
CA ILE A 85 -19.59 -1.50 -8.77
C ILE A 85 -18.67 -2.04 -9.87
N GLN A 86 -18.13 -1.14 -10.68
CA GLN A 86 -17.06 -1.41 -11.63
C GLN A 86 -15.87 -0.50 -11.31
N LEU A 87 -14.67 -1.09 -11.19
CA LEU A 87 -13.45 -0.34 -10.90
C LEU A 87 -12.86 0.24 -12.19
N GLN A 88 -12.73 1.56 -12.28
CA GLN A 88 -12.16 2.28 -13.43
C GLN A 88 -10.94 3.11 -13.02
N SER A 89 -10.17 2.61 -12.07
CA SER A 89 -9.06 3.35 -11.45
C SER A 89 -8.01 3.77 -12.48
N THR A 90 -7.70 5.06 -12.52
CA THR A 90 -6.47 5.57 -13.14
C THR A 90 -5.34 5.46 -12.12
N SER A 91 -4.07 5.47 -12.56
CA SER A 91 -2.87 5.32 -11.70
C SER A 91 -2.87 6.15 -10.40
N GLU A 92 -3.57 7.28 -10.38
CA GLU A 92 -3.57 8.21 -9.23
C GLU A 92 -4.93 8.37 -8.54
N LYS A 93 -6.05 7.96 -9.17
CA LYS A 93 -7.40 8.25 -8.67
C LYS A 93 -8.26 6.99 -8.65
N LEU A 94 -8.86 6.73 -7.48
CA LEU A 94 -9.84 5.66 -7.33
C LEU A 94 -11.17 6.13 -7.93
N ILE A 95 -11.49 5.62 -9.12
CA ILE A 95 -12.74 5.92 -9.81
C ILE A 95 -13.58 4.64 -9.83
N LEU A 96 -14.83 4.77 -9.39
CA LEU A 96 -15.79 3.68 -9.30
C LEU A 96 -17.06 4.06 -10.05
N LYS A 97 -17.63 3.12 -10.79
CA LYS A 97 -18.94 3.28 -11.40
C LYS A 97 -19.92 2.36 -10.69
N CYS A 98 -20.97 2.90 -10.10
CA CYS A 98 -22.06 2.14 -9.51
C CYS A 98 -23.01 1.70 -10.63
N LEU A 99 -23.25 0.39 -10.74
CA LEU A 99 -24.00 -0.18 -11.86
C LEU A 99 -25.50 -0.28 -11.55
N LEU A 100 -25.84 -0.74 -10.35
CA LEU A 100 -27.23 -0.95 -9.93
C LEU A 100 -27.88 0.31 -9.34
N ALA A 101 -27.10 1.38 -9.17
CA ALA A 101 -27.58 2.59 -8.53
C ALA A 101 -28.55 3.37 -9.42
N SER A 102 -29.78 3.54 -8.96
CA SER A 102 -30.79 4.32 -9.69
C SER A 102 -30.40 5.80 -9.77
N SER A 103 -30.44 6.34 -10.99
CA SER A 103 -30.28 7.76 -11.32
C SER A 103 -31.63 8.52 -11.32
N ASP A 104 -32.74 7.85 -10.98
CA ASP A 104 -34.08 8.21 -11.44
C ASP A 104 -34.69 9.45 -10.77
N TYR A 105 -34.01 10.05 -9.77
CA TYR A 105 -34.48 11.30 -9.17
C TYR A 105 -34.07 12.55 -9.95
N PHE A 106 -33.58 12.43 -11.18
CA PHE A 106 -33.59 13.56 -12.12
C PHE A 106 -34.98 13.69 -12.76
N VAL A 107 -36.00 13.95 -11.92
CA VAL A 107 -37.24 14.55 -12.40
C VAL A 107 -36.85 15.91 -12.96
N GLN A 108 -36.69 15.99 -14.28
CA GLN A 108 -36.76 17.26 -14.98
C GLN A 108 -38.01 17.92 -14.43
N LYS A 109 -37.86 19.09 -13.78
CA LYS A 109 -38.99 19.95 -13.49
C LYS A 109 -39.65 20.18 -14.86
N LYS A 110 -40.64 19.37 -15.21
CA LYS A 110 -41.60 19.72 -16.26
C LYS A 110 -42.09 21.07 -15.80
N ALA A 111 -41.71 22.11 -16.54
CA ALA A 111 -42.21 23.44 -16.29
C ALA A 111 -43.73 23.27 -16.23
N VAL A 112 -44.32 23.56 -15.07
CA VAL A 112 -45.76 23.71 -14.97
C VAL A 112 -46.07 24.94 -15.80
N THR A 113 -46.36 24.71 -17.08
CA THR A 113 -47.03 25.70 -17.90
C THR A 113 -48.42 25.83 -17.29
N LYS A 114 -48.61 26.91 -16.51
CA LYS A 114 -49.85 27.54 -16.04
C LYS A 114 -51.10 26.63 -15.91
N PRO A 115 -51.77 26.56 -14.75
CA PRO A 115 -53.12 26.05 -14.68
C PRO A 115 -54.05 27.04 -15.39
N SER A 116 -54.34 26.82 -16.67
CA SER A 116 -55.44 27.48 -17.36
C SER A 116 -56.71 26.71 -17.00
N ALA A 117 -57.50 27.29 -16.10
CA ALA A 117 -58.89 26.90 -15.97
C ALA A 117 -59.60 27.24 -17.28
N GLN A 118 -60.04 26.21 -18.03
CA GLN A 118 -61.31 26.22 -18.75
C GLN A 118 -61.54 24.85 -19.42
N SER A 119 -62.57 24.18 -18.91
CA SER A 119 -63.22 23.01 -19.47
C SER A 119 -64.01 23.38 -20.72
N VAL A 120 -63.74 22.73 -21.86
CA VAL A 120 -64.74 22.41 -22.88
C VAL A 120 -64.28 21.15 -23.62
N MET A 121 -65.08 20.09 -23.57
CA MET A 121 -65.01 18.97 -24.49
C MET A 121 -65.53 19.40 -25.87
N VAL A 122 -64.89 18.94 -26.95
CA VAL A 122 -65.51 18.14 -28.03
C VAL A 122 -64.50 17.95 -29.17
N ASN A 123 -64.51 16.73 -29.70
CA ASN A 123 -63.72 16.13 -30.77
C ASN A 123 -63.83 16.84 -32.13
N ALA A 124 -62.79 16.73 -32.97
CA ALA A 124 -62.88 16.19 -34.34
C ALA A 124 -61.55 16.30 -35.13
N ALA A 125 -61.06 15.12 -35.55
CA ALA A 125 -60.62 14.72 -36.89
C ALA A 125 -59.54 15.47 -37.71
N LYS A 126 -58.75 14.64 -38.42
CA LYS A 126 -57.89 14.86 -39.61
C LYS A 126 -56.50 15.46 -39.32
N ALA A 127 -55.41 15.13 -40.00
CA ALA A 127 -54.99 14.07 -40.94
C ALA A 127 -53.48 14.34 -41.22
N LEU A 128 -52.74 13.32 -41.67
CA LEU A 128 -51.71 13.30 -42.74
C LEU A 128 -51.03 14.65 -43.12
N GLU A 129 -49.71 14.86 -43.11
CA GLU A 129 -48.61 14.27 -43.92
C GLU A 129 -47.30 14.97 -43.45
N GLU A 130 -46.17 14.28 -43.25
CA GLU A 130 -45.09 13.98 -44.20
C GLU A 130 -44.24 15.16 -44.74
N THR A 131 -42.93 14.91 -44.72
CA THR A 131 -41.89 15.37 -45.68
C THR A 131 -41.22 16.74 -45.52
N GLY A 132 -39.88 16.73 -45.50
CA GLY A 132 -39.06 17.91 -45.81
C GLY A 132 -37.65 17.89 -45.22
N GLN A 133 -36.70 17.27 -45.92
CA GLN A 133 -35.26 17.40 -45.72
C GLN A 133 -34.77 18.78 -46.18
N GLU A 134 -33.77 19.37 -45.54
CA GLU A 134 -32.70 20.16 -46.21
C GLU A 134 -31.57 20.46 -45.20
N ALA A 135 -30.38 19.88 -45.37
CA ALA A 135 -29.27 20.41 -46.18
C ALA A 135 -28.43 21.49 -45.46
N ALA A 136 -27.28 21.03 -44.96
CA ALA A 136 -25.96 21.66 -44.88
C ALA A 136 -25.85 23.18 -44.64
N LYS A 137 -25.11 23.54 -43.58
CA LYS A 137 -24.15 24.66 -43.59
C LYS A 137 -23.04 24.42 -42.54
N HIS A 138 -21.90 23.96 -43.04
CA HIS A 138 -20.61 24.09 -42.36
C HIS A 138 -20.34 25.58 -42.15
N LEU A 139 -20.27 26.03 -40.89
CA LEU A 139 -19.69 27.31 -40.53
C LEU A 139 -18.40 27.05 -39.74
N LYS A 140 -17.30 27.40 -40.40
CA LYS A 140 -15.98 27.59 -39.80
C LYS A 140 -16.12 28.64 -38.70
N ALA A 141 -15.76 28.28 -37.48
CA ALA A 141 -15.53 29.23 -36.40
C ALA A 141 -14.02 29.42 -36.27
N ASP A 142 -13.59 30.62 -36.67
CA ASP A 142 -12.33 31.24 -36.32
C ASP A 142 -12.38 31.62 -34.83
N MET A 143 -11.49 31.03 -34.02
CA MET A 143 -11.23 31.53 -32.67
C MET A 143 -9.89 31.02 -32.13
N GLY A 144 -8.93 31.94 -32.05
CA GLY A 144 -8.05 32.07 -30.88
C GLY A 144 -6.98 31.00 -30.66
N LYS A 145 -5.79 31.28 -31.19
CA LYS A 145 -4.45 31.01 -30.61
C LYS A 145 -4.46 30.09 -29.37
N LEU A 146 -4.05 28.82 -29.56
CA LEU A 146 -3.70 27.91 -28.47
C LEU A 146 -2.73 28.60 -27.51
N GLN A 147 -3.18 28.85 -26.29
CA GLN A 147 -2.27 29.06 -25.17
C GLN A 147 -1.61 27.72 -24.90
N LYS A 148 -0.29 27.69 -25.09
CA LYS A 148 0.57 26.56 -24.75
C LYS A 148 0.37 26.25 -23.28
N ALA A 149 0.22 24.96 -22.96
CA ALA A 149 0.18 24.47 -21.60
C ALA A 149 1.42 24.94 -20.84
N ASP A 150 1.19 25.58 -19.70
CA ASP A 150 2.21 25.93 -18.74
C ASP A 150 2.71 24.62 -18.11
N THR A 151 3.81 24.09 -18.64
CA THR A 151 4.58 23.04 -17.97
C THR A 151 5.10 23.61 -16.65
N PRO A 152 4.82 23.01 -15.48
CA PRO A 152 5.45 23.44 -14.25
C PRO A 152 6.93 23.12 -14.38
N HIS A 153 7.75 24.16 -14.50
CA HIS A 153 9.19 24.09 -14.50
C HIS A 153 9.64 23.58 -13.12
N LYS A 154 9.62 22.25 -12.91
CA LYS A 154 10.12 21.62 -11.69
C LYS A 154 11.64 21.51 -11.80
N ASP A 155 12.27 22.63 -11.49
CA ASP A 155 13.63 22.86 -10.98
C ASP A 155 14.72 21.82 -11.31
N ASN A 156 15.79 22.29 -11.95
CA ASN A 156 17.07 21.59 -12.19
C ASN A 156 17.68 20.90 -10.95
N ASN A 157 17.19 21.24 -9.75
CA ASN A 157 17.60 20.66 -8.47
C ASN A 157 17.23 19.17 -8.33
N TYR A 158 16.10 18.73 -8.90
CA TYR A 158 15.68 17.32 -8.77
C TYR A 158 16.63 16.36 -9.50
N LEU A 159 17.05 16.72 -10.72
CA LEU A 159 18.00 15.94 -11.50
C LEU A 159 19.35 15.83 -10.78
N TYR A 160 19.79 16.92 -10.17
CA TYR A 160 21.02 16.98 -9.39
C TYR A 160 20.99 16.09 -8.14
N ILE A 161 19.89 16.12 -7.39
CA ILE A 161 19.67 15.26 -6.22
C ILE A 161 19.65 13.78 -6.63
N LEU A 162 19.03 13.45 -7.76
CA LEU A 162 19.00 12.07 -8.28
C LEU A 162 20.40 11.55 -8.64
N GLN A 163 21.20 12.32 -9.38
CA GLN A 163 22.56 11.90 -9.75
C GLN A 163 23.44 11.64 -8.52
N LYS A 164 23.30 12.49 -7.49
CA LYS A 164 23.97 12.32 -6.20
C LYS A 164 23.50 11.07 -5.46
N PHE A 165 22.19 10.86 -5.43
CA PHE A 165 21.62 9.66 -4.82
C PHE A 165 22.11 8.39 -5.51
N GLU A 166 22.23 8.40 -6.85
CA GLU A 166 22.75 7.24 -7.60
C GLU A 166 24.19 6.90 -7.22
N LYS A 167 25.06 7.91 -7.03
CA LYS A 167 26.43 7.69 -6.53
C LYS A 167 26.43 7.02 -5.16
N PHE A 168 25.63 7.53 -4.22
CA PHE A 168 25.47 6.92 -2.90
C PHE A 168 24.90 5.49 -2.98
N TRP A 169 23.87 5.30 -3.79
CA TRP A 169 23.20 4.01 -3.98
C TRP A 169 24.11 2.97 -4.63
N ALA A 170 25.03 3.39 -5.51
CA ALA A 170 26.01 2.51 -6.13
C ALA A 170 26.96 1.91 -5.08
N SER A 171 27.46 2.74 -4.16
CA SER A 171 28.42 2.34 -3.12
C SER A 171 27.84 1.55 -1.95
N TYR A 172 26.52 1.58 -1.74
CA TYR A 172 25.89 0.93 -0.58
C TYR A 172 25.88 -0.62 -0.68
N PRO A 173 26.36 -1.37 0.32
CA PRO A 173 26.54 -2.82 0.22
C PRO A 173 25.23 -3.61 0.27
N HIS A 174 24.21 -3.12 0.98
CA HIS A 174 22.91 -3.80 1.10
C HIS A 174 21.74 -2.89 0.68
N LYS A 175 21.35 -3.00 -0.60
CA LYS A 175 20.37 -2.12 -1.27
C LYS A 175 18.94 -2.63 -1.06
N LYS A 176 18.17 -1.99 -0.16
CA LYS A 176 16.73 -2.25 0.02
C LYS A 176 15.93 -0.95 0.11
N SER A 177 14.69 -1.01 -0.38
CA SER A 177 13.73 0.11 -0.32
C SER A 177 14.26 1.42 -0.92
N LYS A 178 14.57 1.40 -2.23
CA LYS A 178 15.13 2.55 -2.96
C LYS A 178 14.27 3.80 -2.81
N ASP A 179 12.95 3.67 -2.91
CA ASP A 179 12.02 4.80 -2.83
C ASP A 179 12.10 5.51 -1.48
N LYS A 180 12.08 4.74 -0.38
CA LYS A 180 12.23 5.29 0.99
C LYS A 180 13.60 5.93 1.22
N ALA A 181 14.65 5.33 0.67
CA ALA A 181 15.99 5.90 0.78
C ALA A 181 16.09 7.23 0.00
N LEU A 182 15.42 7.32 -1.14
CA LEU A 182 15.36 8.51 -1.97
C LEU A 182 14.54 9.62 -1.29
N GLU A 183 13.43 9.30 -0.64
CA GLU A 183 12.65 10.23 0.19
C GLU A 183 13.51 10.82 1.33
N GLU A 184 14.22 9.97 2.07
CA GLU A 184 15.13 10.43 3.14
C GLU A 184 16.29 11.26 2.60
N PHE A 185 16.84 10.88 1.44
CA PHE A 185 17.91 11.62 0.78
C PHE A 185 17.46 13.01 0.29
N GLN A 186 16.24 13.11 -0.22
CA GLN A 186 15.62 14.40 -0.58
C GLN A 186 15.40 15.27 0.66
N ARG A 187 14.98 14.67 1.78
CA ARG A 187 14.78 15.39 3.05
C ARG A 187 16.08 15.99 3.58
N ILE A 188 17.20 15.28 3.44
CA ILE A 188 18.53 15.74 3.85
C ILE A 188 19.08 16.80 2.89
N ASN A 189 18.72 16.73 1.59
CA ASN A 189 19.19 17.60 0.52
C ASN A 189 20.72 17.85 0.56
N PRO A 190 21.54 16.79 0.36
CA PRO A 190 22.97 16.89 0.61
C PRO A 190 23.71 17.75 -0.42
N ASN A 191 24.49 18.71 0.10
CA ASN A 191 25.51 19.44 -0.67
C ASN A 191 26.64 18.49 -1.11
N GLU A 192 27.47 18.90 -2.07
CA GLU A 192 28.56 18.03 -2.59
C GLU A 192 29.53 17.61 -1.49
N ASN A 193 29.85 18.53 -0.59
CA ASN A 193 30.72 18.27 0.56
C ASN A 193 30.10 17.21 1.49
N LEU A 194 28.80 17.36 1.82
CA LEU A 194 28.09 16.40 2.68
C LEU A 194 28.01 15.02 2.01
N LEU A 195 27.77 14.96 0.70
CA LEU A 195 27.78 13.69 -0.03
C LEU A 195 29.16 13.01 0.01
N SER A 196 30.23 13.80 -0.13
CA SER A 196 31.60 13.28 -0.07
C SER A 196 31.90 12.69 1.31
N GLU A 197 31.46 13.36 2.38
CA GLU A 197 31.57 12.91 3.77
C GLU A 197 30.78 11.61 4.00
N MET A 198 29.54 11.55 3.52
CA MET A 198 28.71 10.34 3.61
C MET A 198 29.35 9.14 2.91
N LEU A 199 29.93 9.34 1.72
CA LEU A 199 30.64 8.28 1.00
C LEU A 199 31.91 7.85 1.73
N GLN A 200 32.70 8.79 2.26
CA GLN A 200 33.90 8.47 3.03
C GLN A 200 33.58 7.66 4.29
N ALA A 201 32.57 8.10 5.06
CA ALA A 201 32.11 7.38 6.25
C ALA A 201 31.61 5.98 5.90
N LEU A 202 30.84 5.85 4.81
CA LEU A 202 30.34 4.56 4.34
C LEU A 202 31.49 3.61 3.97
N HIS A 203 32.51 4.09 3.26
CA HIS A 203 33.68 3.29 2.92
C HIS A 203 34.48 2.88 4.16
N ALA A 204 34.62 3.77 5.15
CA ALA A 204 35.28 3.47 6.41
C ALA A 204 34.51 2.41 7.23
N GLN A 205 33.17 2.49 7.25
CA GLN A 205 32.30 1.49 7.88
C GLN A 205 32.40 0.12 7.21
N ILE A 206 32.48 0.08 5.88
CA ILE A 206 32.68 -1.19 5.14
C ILE A 206 34.02 -1.81 5.52
N LYS A 207 35.11 -1.04 5.45
CA LYS A 207 36.45 -1.53 5.83
C LYS A 207 36.50 -2.05 7.25
N ASN A 208 35.98 -1.29 8.20
CA ASN A 208 35.92 -1.71 9.60
C ASN A 208 35.20 -3.05 9.72
N ARG A 209 34.03 -3.19 9.08
CA ARG A 209 33.28 -4.46 9.08
C ARG A 209 34.07 -5.61 8.47
N ASP A 210 34.76 -5.39 7.36
CA ASP A 210 35.58 -6.42 6.70
C ASP A 210 36.71 -6.88 7.63
N ASP A 211 37.36 -5.95 8.35
CA ASP A 211 38.36 -6.26 9.37
C ASP A 211 37.75 -7.11 10.50
N LEU A 212 36.52 -6.82 10.94
CA LEU A 212 35.81 -7.62 11.95
C LEU A 212 35.42 -9.02 11.47
N GLN A 213 35.21 -9.19 10.16
CA GLN A 213 34.94 -10.51 9.58
C GLN A 213 36.20 -11.37 9.61
N LEU A 214 37.36 -10.76 9.35
CA LEU A 214 38.65 -11.44 9.42
C LEU A 214 39.03 -11.83 10.85
N THR A 215 38.64 -11.06 11.86
CA THR A 215 38.88 -11.40 13.27
C THR A 215 37.93 -12.46 13.83
N GLY A 216 36.95 -12.92 13.04
CA GLY A 216 36.01 -13.98 13.45
C GLY A 216 34.95 -13.52 14.47
N ASN A 217 34.80 -12.21 14.69
CA ASN A 217 33.78 -11.69 15.58
C ASN A 217 32.38 -11.78 14.94
N TRP A 218 31.34 -12.01 15.75
CA TRP A 218 29.97 -11.93 15.28
C TRP A 218 29.63 -10.49 14.88
N ILE A 219 29.03 -10.31 13.70
CA ILE A 219 28.70 -8.99 13.17
C ILE A 219 27.20 -8.87 12.94
N PRO A 220 26.55 -7.83 13.47
CA PRO A 220 25.13 -7.59 13.21
C PRO A 220 24.86 -7.34 11.71
N PRO A 221 23.63 -7.56 11.22
CA PRO A 221 23.27 -7.29 9.84
C PRO A 221 23.40 -5.79 9.51
N TRP A 222 23.74 -5.47 8.25
CA TRP A 222 23.90 -4.09 7.79
C TRP A 222 22.58 -3.31 7.88
N LYS A 223 22.63 -2.03 8.29
CA LYS A 223 21.45 -1.16 8.37
C LYS A 223 20.83 -0.98 6.96
N TYR A 224 19.55 -0.64 6.87
CA TYR A 224 18.96 -0.28 5.57
C TYR A 224 19.36 1.14 5.16
N PRO A 225 19.50 1.44 3.85
CA PRO A 225 19.98 2.74 3.39
C PRO A 225 19.07 3.89 3.86
N ALA A 226 17.75 3.69 3.86
CA ALA A 226 16.81 4.68 4.41
C ALA A 226 17.05 4.96 5.90
N ASN A 227 17.25 3.92 6.73
CA ASN A 227 17.52 4.08 8.16
C ASN A 227 18.91 4.68 8.41
N TRP A 228 19.89 4.31 7.60
CA TRP A 228 21.25 4.84 7.67
C TRP A 228 21.28 6.35 7.36
N LEU A 229 20.50 6.77 6.36
CA LEU A 229 20.29 8.18 6.03
C LEU A 229 19.51 8.91 7.13
N ALA A 230 18.39 8.34 7.57
CA ALA A 230 17.51 8.97 8.56
C ALA A 230 18.19 9.19 9.93
N GLN A 231 19.10 8.27 10.32
CA GLN A 231 19.88 8.34 11.56
C GLN A 231 21.18 9.15 11.42
N GLN A 232 21.50 9.66 10.22
CA GLN A 232 22.74 10.37 9.97
C GLN A 232 24.00 9.60 10.37
N CYS A 233 24.02 8.29 10.09
CA CYS A 233 25.07 7.36 10.52
C CYS A 233 26.48 7.69 10.00
N TRP A 234 26.66 8.71 9.15
CA TRP A 234 27.98 9.21 8.77
C TRP A 234 28.67 10.00 9.89
N ASN A 235 27.90 10.49 10.88
CA ASN A 235 28.40 11.14 12.09
C ASN A 235 28.72 10.15 13.22
N ASP A 236 28.35 8.86 13.08
CA ASP A 236 28.59 7.86 14.11
C ASP A 236 30.10 7.58 14.22
N GLU A 237 30.66 7.74 15.41
CA GLU A 237 32.04 7.33 15.70
C GLU A 237 32.18 5.82 15.47
N LEU A 238 33.18 5.42 14.67
CA LEU A 238 33.49 4.01 14.44
C LEU A 238 34.06 3.43 15.74
N THR A 239 33.22 2.82 16.57
CA THR A 239 33.69 2.18 17.80
C THR A 239 34.56 0.98 17.43
N PRO A 240 35.86 0.95 17.77
CA PRO A 240 36.62 -0.29 17.75
C PRO A 240 36.00 -1.24 18.77
N ILE A 241 35.94 -2.53 18.45
CA ILE A 241 35.32 -3.54 19.32
C ILE A 241 36.09 -3.60 20.64
N THR A 242 35.54 -2.98 21.69
CA THR A 242 35.79 -3.41 23.06
C THR A 242 34.51 -4.09 23.53
N THR A 243 34.37 -5.38 23.21
CA THR A 243 33.38 -6.26 23.86
C THR A 243 33.76 -6.40 25.33
N LEU A 244 33.37 -5.43 26.16
CA LEU A 244 33.21 -5.69 27.58
C LEU A 244 31.90 -6.46 27.71
N GLU A 245 32.00 -7.78 27.83
CA GLU A 245 30.90 -8.60 28.33
C GLU A 245 30.41 -7.98 29.64
N ARG A 246 29.25 -7.35 29.59
CA ARG A 246 28.58 -6.95 30.82
C ARG A 246 27.97 -8.19 31.42
N ASN A 247 28.71 -8.81 32.32
CA ASN A 247 28.24 -9.88 33.20
C ASN A 247 27.09 -9.35 34.09
N HIS A 248 25.89 -9.26 33.52
CA HIS A 248 24.66 -8.88 34.20
C HIS A 248 23.78 -10.10 34.54
N ALA A 249 24.39 -11.28 34.64
CA ALA A 249 23.71 -12.44 35.20
C ALA A 249 23.59 -12.28 36.73
N LYS A 250 22.57 -11.55 37.19
CA LYS A 250 22.06 -11.78 38.55
C LYS A 250 21.32 -13.10 38.51
N THR A 251 21.99 -14.19 38.87
CA THR A 251 21.36 -15.48 39.14
C THR A 251 20.46 -15.34 40.37
N THR A 252 19.22 -14.91 40.15
CA THR A 252 18.16 -15.07 41.14
C THR A 252 17.73 -16.53 41.10
N THR A 253 18.31 -17.35 41.97
CA THR A 253 17.82 -18.71 42.23
C THR A 253 16.48 -18.62 42.94
N TYR A 254 15.39 -18.56 42.17
CA TYR A 254 14.05 -18.77 42.69
C TYR A 254 13.86 -20.27 42.90
N SER A 255 13.92 -20.74 44.15
CA SER A 255 13.55 -22.10 44.54
C SER A 255 12.06 -22.32 44.25
N ARG A 256 11.74 -22.71 43.01
CA ARG A 256 10.41 -23.16 42.62
C ARG A 256 10.28 -24.64 43.04
N LYS A 257 9.18 -24.98 43.70
CA LYS A 257 8.87 -26.38 44.04
C LYS A 257 8.88 -27.21 42.75
N LYS A 258 9.76 -28.22 42.69
CA LYS A 258 9.97 -29.07 41.52
C LYS A 258 8.64 -29.69 41.07
N SER A 259 8.29 -29.44 39.81
CA SER A 259 7.15 -30.05 39.12
C SER A 259 7.52 -31.46 38.68
N SER A 260 6.56 -32.40 38.60
CA SER A 260 6.81 -33.78 38.15
C SER A 260 7.47 -33.86 36.77
N SER A 261 7.32 -32.81 35.95
CA SER A 261 7.96 -32.67 34.65
C SER A 261 9.47 -32.42 34.68
N GLU A 262 10.06 -32.08 35.84
CA GLU A 262 11.52 -31.93 35.97
C GLU A 262 12.24 -33.26 36.20
N PHE A 263 11.56 -34.29 36.75
CA PHE A 263 12.16 -35.62 36.87
C PHE A 263 12.53 -36.21 35.50
N PHE A 264 11.72 -35.93 34.48
CA PHE A 264 11.95 -36.40 33.12
C PHE A 264 13.22 -35.83 32.48
N TRP A 265 13.54 -34.56 32.75
CA TRP A 265 14.74 -33.93 32.20
C TRP A 265 16.01 -34.19 33.03
N GLN A 266 15.85 -34.57 34.30
CA GLN A 266 16.97 -34.91 35.18
C GLN A 266 17.57 -36.29 34.85
N GLU A 267 16.79 -37.18 34.24
CA GLU A 267 17.24 -38.51 33.78
C GLU A 267 18.05 -38.44 32.48
N CYS A 268 17.87 -37.37 31.68
CA CYS A 268 18.68 -37.11 30.48
C CYS A 268 19.94 -36.25 30.75
N ALA A 269 20.14 -35.79 31.98
CA ALA A 269 21.31 -34.97 32.35
C ALA A 269 22.50 -35.80 32.85
N GLY A 270 22.36 -37.13 32.93
CA GLY A 270 23.33 -38.05 33.52
C GLY A 270 24.07 -38.95 32.53
N THR A 271 24.02 -38.67 31.22
CA THR A 271 24.96 -39.28 30.27
C THR A 271 26.10 -38.30 30.05
N ASP A 272 27.19 -38.51 30.79
CA ASP A 272 28.50 -38.00 30.37
C ASP A 272 28.77 -38.57 28.98
N PHE A 273 28.64 -37.72 27.96
CA PHE A 273 29.04 -38.05 26.61
C PHE A 273 30.56 -37.92 26.59
N ASP A 274 31.21 -39.03 26.92
CA ASP A 274 32.66 -39.20 26.85
C ASP A 274 33.06 -39.12 25.37
N PHE A 275 33.36 -37.89 24.91
CA PHE A 275 33.94 -37.64 23.61
C PHE A 275 35.45 -37.60 23.78
N ASP A 276 36.04 -38.77 24.00
CA ASP A 276 37.43 -38.98 23.65
C ASP A 276 37.62 -40.42 23.16
N GLU A 277 38.43 -40.52 22.11
CA GLU A 277 39.00 -41.75 21.54
C GLU A 277 38.22 -42.42 20.40
N ASP A 278 38.34 -41.84 19.20
CA ASP A 278 38.61 -42.68 18.03
C ASP A 278 39.56 -41.96 17.05
N GLU A 279 40.83 -42.29 17.24
CA GLU A 279 41.89 -42.51 16.27
C GLU A 279 41.72 -41.93 14.85
N SER A 280 42.68 -41.07 14.49
CA SER A 280 42.94 -40.53 13.17
C SER A 280 43.11 -41.61 12.10
N ARG A 281 42.03 -42.02 11.43
CA ARG A 281 42.13 -42.78 10.18
C ARG A 281 42.45 -41.87 9.01
N GLN A 282 43.71 -41.96 8.63
CA GLN A 282 44.31 -41.44 7.42
C GLN A 282 43.50 -41.76 6.16
N SER A 283 43.55 -40.81 5.24
CA SER A 283 43.20 -40.92 3.83
C SER A 283 43.63 -42.24 3.21
N SER A 284 42.68 -42.99 2.67
CA SER A 284 42.95 -43.91 1.56
C SER A 284 41.82 -43.80 0.55
N SER A 285 42.20 -43.29 -0.62
CA SER A 285 41.44 -43.36 -1.86
C SER A 285 41.19 -44.82 -2.21
N ASP A 286 39.92 -45.20 -2.46
CA ASP A 286 39.58 -46.23 -3.44
C ASP A 286 38.07 -46.21 -3.75
N ASN A 287 37.70 -45.38 -4.71
CA ASN A 287 36.39 -45.42 -5.36
C ASN A 287 36.38 -46.55 -6.40
N VAL A 288 36.05 -47.78 -6.00
CA VAL A 288 35.68 -48.84 -6.96
C VAL A 288 34.54 -49.68 -6.39
N VAL A 289 33.33 -49.51 -6.92
CA VAL A 289 32.20 -50.43 -6.70
C VAL A 289 32.11 -51.35 -7.92
N ALA A 290 32.44 -52.63 -7.73
CA ALA A 290 32.24 -53.67 -8.73
C ALA A 290 30.80 -54.22 -8.65
N PHE A 291 30.03 -54.06 -9.73
CA PHE A 291 28.73 -54.71 -9.89
C PHE A 291 28.92 -56.20 -10.20
N ARG A 292 28.35 -57.10 -9.39
CA ARG A 292 28.20 -58.52 -9.73
C ARG A 292 26.95 -58.69 -10.60
N GLN A 293 27.15 -59.25 -11.79
CA GLN A 293 26.09 -59.85 -12.61
C GLN A 293 25.73 -61.22 -12.04
N ASN A 294 24.45 -61.42 -11.72
CA ASN A 294 23.65 -62.59 -12.07
C ASN A 294 22.21 -62.37 -11.63
#